data_AF-U1REV8-F1
#
_entry.id   AF-U1REV8-F1
#
_cell.length_a   1.000
_cell.length_b   1.000
_cell.length_c   1.000
_cell.angle_alpha   90.00
_cell.angle_beta   90.00
_cell.angle_gamma   90.00
#
_symmetry.space_group_name_H-M   'P 1'
#
loop_
_entity.id
_entity.type
_entity.pdbx_description
1 polymer ?
#
loop_
_entity_poly.entity_id
_entity_poly.type
_entity_poly.pdbx_seq_one_letter_code
_entity_poly.pdbx_strand_id
1 'polypeptide(L)'
;MKTESTLYFDGQFWVGVIERHEADRVRAVRIVFGAQPSDAEFYEFLLAHANALLCRLDEAAWTPDTAQRQTTHHNPKRTQRQASRLARRALPSTASQASIQAERERTAQERASTTRQEKRKKAEEKRRLARLKAKARHRGH
;
A
#
# COMPACT_ATOMS: atom_id res chain seq x y z
N MET A 1 -7.69 -2.95 25.94
CA MET A 1 -6.32 -2.83 25.40
C MET A 1 -6.17 -3.80 24.23
N LYS A 2 -5.81 -3.32 23.04
CA LYS A 2 -5.62 -4.13 21.85
C LYS A 2 -4.16 -4.04 21.42
N THR A 3 -3.54 -5.18 21.09
CA THR A 3 -2.19 -5.22 20.51
C THR A 3 -2.30 -5.72 19.08
N GLU A 4 -1.72 -4.97 18.14
CA GLU A 4 -1.63 -5.36 16.73
C GLU A 4 -0.17 -5.48 16.32
N SER A 5 0.12 -6.39 15.41
CA SER A 5 1.41 -6.45 14.73
C SER A 5 1.20 -6.32 13.22
N THR A 6 2.00 -5.45 12.60
CA THR A 6 2.00 -5.26 11.15
C THR A 6 3.41 -5.48 10.62
N LEU A 7 3.54 -6.32 9.60
CA LEU A 7 4.80 -6.53 8.87
C LEU A 7 4.64 -5.96 7.45
N TYR A 8 5.53 -5.07 7.04
CA TYR A 8 5.51 -4.46 5.70
C TYR A 8 6.92 -4.21 5.17
N PHE A 9 7.03 -3.98 3.86
CA PHE A 9 8.27 -3.57 3.20
C PHE A 9 8.26 -2.05 3.02
N ASP A 10 9.25 -1.34 3.56
CA ASP A 10 9.31 0.13 3.50
C ASP A 10 9.98 0.70 2.24
N GLY A 11 10.45 -0.19 1.34
CA GLY A 11 11.21 0.17 0.14
C GLY A 11 12.68 -0.23 0.21
N GLN A 12 13.21 -0.44 1.42
CA GLN A 12 14.58 -0.88 1.65
C GLN A 12 14.63 -2.13 2.53
N PHE A 13 13.84 -2.19 3.59
CA PHE A 13 13.84 -3.26 4.56
C PHE A 13 12.44 -3.77 4.89
N TRP A 14 12.38 -5.00 5.38
CA TRP A 14 11.19 -5.49 6.06
C TRP A 14 11.14 -4.96 7.48
N VAL A 15 9.98 -4.38 7.83
CA VAL A 15 9.75 -3.66 9.08
C VAL A 15 8.53 -4.27 9.77
N GLY A 16 8.73 -4.69 11.01
CA GLY A 16 7.65 -5.03 11.94
C GLY A 16 7.30 -3.84 12.82
N VAL A 17 6.02 -3.59 13.01
CA VAL A 17 5.51 -2.62 13.97
C VAL A 17 4.55 -3.34 14.91
N ILE A 18 4.78 -3.16 16.21
CA ILE A 18 3.87 -3.63 17.26
C ILE A 18 3.21 -2.40 17.86
N GLU A 19 1.89 -2.34 17.78
CA GLU A 19 1.06 -1.23 18.24
C GLU A 19 0.24 -1.69 19.45
N ARG A 20 0.15 -0.85 20.48
CA ARG A 20 -0.77 -1.02 21.61
C ARG A 20 -1.73 0.16 21.65
N HIS A 21 -3.01 -0.16 21.54
CA HIS A 21 -4.11 0.80 21.57
C HIS A 21 -4.80 0.77 22.93
N GLU A 22 -5.03 1.95 23.48
CA GLU A 22 -5.75 2.18 24.72
C GLU A 22 -6.59 3.45 24.61
N ALA A 23 -7.91 3.31 24.73
CA ALA A 23 -8.89 4.36 24.41
C ALA A 23 -8.62 4.98 23.03
N ASP A 24 -8.36 6.29 22.96
CA ASP A 24 -8.05 7.04 21.74
C ASP A 24 -6.56 7.36 21.62
N ARG A 25 -5.69 6.47 22.12
CA ARG A 25 -4.24 6.63 22.06
C ARG A 25 -3.57 5.36 21.59
N VAL A 26 -2.46 5.55 20.90
CA VAL A 26 -1.59 4.48 20.41
C VAL A 26 -0.14 4.76 20.78
N ARG A 27 0.58 3.69 21.11
CA ARG A 27 2.03 3.67 21.19
C ARG A 27 2.55 2.48 20.40
N ALA A 28 3.75 2.60 19.85
CA ALA A 28 4.29 1.58 18.97
C ALA A 28 5.80 1.42 19.08
N VAL A 29 6.28 0.23 18.76
CA VAL A 29 7.70 -0.09 18.61
C VAL A 29 7.97 -0.59 17.19
N ARG A 30 9.02 -0.05 16.56
CA ARG A 30 9.49 -0.44 15.23
C ARG A 30 10.65 -1.43 15.35
N ILE A 31 10.63 -2.46 14.52
CA ILE A 31 11.66 -3.49 14.36
C ILE A 31 12.06 -3.55 12.88
N VAL A 32 13.35 -3.54 12.57
CA VAL A 32 13.86 -3.66 11.20
C VAL A 32 14.52 -5.03 11.06
N PHE A 33 13.99 -5.87 10.17
CA PHE A 33 14.51 -7.23 9.89
C PHE A 33 15.51 -7.27 8.73
N GLY A 34 15.54 -6.23 7.90
CA GLY A 34 16.33 -6.23 6.68
C GLY A 34 15.66 -7.06 5.58
N ALA A 35 15.91 -8.37 5.58
CA ALA A 35 15.26 -9.33 4.69
C ALA A 35 13.84 -9.69 5.18
N GLN A 36 13.02 -10.28 4.30
CA GLN A 36 11.69 -10.76 4.69
C GLN A 36 11.86 -11.92 5.67
N PRO A 37 11.41 -11.81 6.93
CA PRO A 37 11.38 -12.97 7.80
C PRO A 37 10.32 -13.95 7.29
N SER A 38 10.61 -15.24 7.39
CA SER A 38 9.58 -16.27 7.32
C SER A 38 8.63 -16.16 8.52
N ASP A 39 7.46 -16.79 8.43
CA ASP A 39 6.49 -16.79 9.52
C ASP A 39 7.09 -17.40 10.80
N ALA A 40 7.95 -18.43 10.66
CA ALA A 40 8.66 -19.07 11.77
C ALA A 40 9.71 -18.14 12.39
N GLU A 41 10.58 -17.52 11.58
CA GLU A 41 11.59 -16.57 12.08
C GLU A 41 10.95 -15.37 12.77
N PHE A 42 9.83 -14.86 12.22
CA PHE A 42 9.09 -13.77 12.82
C PHE A 42 8.51 -14.18 14.18
N TYR A 43 7.90 -15.37 14.25
CA TYR A 43 7.34 -15.90 15.49
C TYR A 43 8.41 -16.15 16.56
N GLU A 44 9.52 -16.80 16.21
CA GLU A 44 10.65 -17.04 17.10
C GLU A 44 11.26 -15.73 17.60
N PHE A 45 11.42 -14.73 16.72
CA PHE A 45 11.90 -13.41 17.12
C PHE A 45 10.99 -12.78 18.18
N LEU A 46 9.67 -12.83 17.98
CA LEU A 46 8.71 -12.27 18.94
C LEU A 46 8.79 -12.96 20.30
N LEU A 47 8.93 -14.29 20.32
CA LEU A 47 9.08 -15.05 21.57
C LEU A 47 10.38 -14.72 22.28
N ALA A 48 11.51 -14.73 21.56
CA ALA A 48 12.83 -14.49 22.11
C ALA A 48 12.99 -13.07 22.68
N HIS A 49 12.28 -12.08 22.12
CA HIS A 49 12.41 -10.68 22.50
C HIS A 49 11.17 -10.10 23.17
N ALA A 50 10.21 -10.94 23.59
CA ALA A 50 8.92 -10.49 24.11
C ALA A 50 9.06 -9.45 25.23
N ASN A 51 9.85 -9.74 26.26
CA ASN A 51 10.04 -8.83 27.40
C ASN A 51 10.68 -7.50 26.97
N ALA A 52 11.74 -7.54 26.15
CA ALA A 52 12.40 -6.33 25.67
C ALA A 52 11.46 -5.47 24.80
N LEU A 53 10.62 -6.12 23.99
CA LEU A 53 9.59 -5.44 23.19
C LEU A 53 8.53 -4.79 24.06
N LEU A 54 8.08 -5.47 25.12
CA LEU A 54 7.13 -4.93 26.08
C LEU A 54 7.70 -3.73 26.82
N CYS A 55 8.94 -3.80 27.32
CA CYS A 55 9.60 -2.68 27.99
C CYS A 55 9.72 -1.46 27.07
N ARG A 56 10.21 -1.65 25.82
CA ARG A 56 10.29 -0.56 24.83
C ARG A 56 8.92 0.03 24.51
N LEU A 57 7.87 -0.79 24.49
CA LEU A 57 6.52 -0.34 24.26
C LEU A 57 5.99 0.44 25.46
N ASP A 58 6.35 0.03 26.67
CA ASP A 58 5.98 0.70 27.91
C ASP A 58 6.63 2.09 28.03
N GLU A 59 7.86 2.24 27.53
CA GLU A 59 8.60 3.51 27.45
C GLU A 59 8.19 4.40 26.26
N ALA A 60 7.53 3.83 25.24
CA ALA A 60 7.14 4.58 24.06
C ALA A 60 6.07 5.64 24.38
N ALA A 61 6.22 6.83 23.78
CA ALA A 61 5.29 7.94 23.97
C ALA A 61 3.89 7.59 23.44
N TRP A 62 2.87 7.96 24.20
CA TRP A 62 1.48 7.91 23.74
C TRP A 62 1.21 9.01 22.72
N THR A 63 0.55 8.65 21.64
CA THR A 63 0.07 9.57 20.60
C THR A 63 -1.44 9.43 20.42
N PRO A 64 -2.16 10.52 20.10
CA PRO A 64 -3.58 10.43 19.78
C PRO A 64 -3.81 9.46 18.61
N ASP A 65 -4.75 8.54 18.77
CA ASP A 65 -5.19 7.62 17.72
C ASP A 65 -6.20 8.34 16.81
N THR A 66 -5.76 9.42 16.18
CA THR A 66 -6.59 10.22 15.24
C THR A 66 -6.77 9.52 13.90
N ALA A 67 -6.11 8.38 13.70
CA ALA A 67 -6.26 7.56 12.52
C ALA A 67 -7.45 6.63 12.71
N GLN A 68 -8.66 7.17 12.59
CA GLN A 68 -9.74 6.38 11.98
C GLN A 68 -9.26 6.02 10.59
N ARG A 69 -8.55 4.88 10.52
CA ARG A 69 -8.05 4.25 9.32
C ARG A 69 -9.26 4.26 8.40
N GLN A 70 -9.20 5.03 7.31
CA GLN A 70 -9.94 4.65 6.14
C GLN A 70 -9.43 3.24 5.85
N THR A 71 -10.18 2.25 6.31
CA THR A 71 -9.93 0.85 6.02
C THR A 71 -10.20 0.74 4.54
N THR A 72 -9.24 1.18 3.73
CA THR A 72 -9.25 0.83 2.33
C THR A 72 -9.28 -0.69 2.37
N HIS A 73 -10.39 -1.28 1.92
CA HIS A 73 -10.61 -2.72 1.83
C HIS A 73 -9.66 -3.30 0.77
N HIS A 74 -8.36 -3.09 0.96
CA HIS A 74 -7.33 -3.67 0.14
C HIS A 74 -7.23 -5.12 0.56
N ASN A 75 -7.47 -6.02 -0.38
CA ASN A 75 -7.30 -7.44 -0.17
C ASN A 75 -5.87 -7.67 0.38
N PRO A 76 -5.72 -8.21 1.61
CA PRO A 76 -4.41 -8.32 2.26
C PRO A 76 -3.41 -9.12 1.43
N LYS A 77 -3.89 -10.12 0.68
CA LYS A 77 -3.08 -10.87 -0.29
C LYS A 77 -2.52 -10.01 -1.42
N ARG A 78 -3.29 -9.01 -1.88
CA ARG A 78 -2.84 -8.07 -2.91
C ARG A 78 -1.75 -7.15 -2.36
N THR A 79 -1.93 -6.64 -1.15
CA THR A 79 -0.94 -5.80 -0.47
C THR A 79 0.37 -6.56 -0.25
N GLN A 80 0.29 -7.81 0.26
CA GLN A 80 1.45 -8.67 0.43
C GLN A 80 2.17 -8.95 -0.89
N ARG A 81 1.43 -9.31 -1.96
CA ARG A 81 2.02 -9.52 -3.30
C ARG A 81 2.72 -8.28 -3.84
N GLN A 82 2.16 -7.09 -3.61
CA GLN A 82 2.79 -5.83 -4.01
C GLN A 82 4.08 -5.58 -3.23
N ALA A 83 4.07 -5.77 -1.91
CA ALA A 83 5.26 -5.67 -1.07
C ALA A 83 6.35 -6.67 -1.50
N SER A 84 6.03 -7.95 -1.68
CA SER A 84 6.98 -8.95 -2.15
C SER A 84 7.55 -8.63 -3.54
N ARG A 85 6.73 -8.07 -4.44
CA ARG A 85 7.21 -7.65 -5.76
C ARG A 85 8.17 -6.46 -5.69
N LEU A 86 7.93 -5.52 -4.79
CA LEU A 86 8.86 -4.40 -4.55
C LEU A 86 10.15 -4.90 -3.91
N ALA A 87 10.06 -5.77 -2.90
CA ALA A 87 11.23 -6.34 -2.21
C ALA A 87 12.10 -7.20 -3.14
N ARG A 88 11.49 -7.91 -4.11
CA ARG A 88 12.22 -8.73 -5.10
C ARG A 88 12.70 -7.94 -6.32
N ARG A 89 12.38 -6.65 -6.42
CA ARG A 89 12.74 -5.85 -7.58
C ARG A 89 14.25 -5.65 -7.58
N ALA A 90 14.94 -6.26 -8.55
CA ALA A 90 16.36 -6.03 -8.72
C ALA A 90 16.64 -4.54 -8.95
N LEU A 91 17.58 -3.99 -8.19
CA LEU A 91 18.12 -2.67 -8.46
C LEU A 91 18.93 -2.73 -9.76
N PRO A 92 18.90 -1.68 -10.59
CA PRO A 92 19.75 -1.61 -11.77
C PRO A 92 21.22 -1.74 -11.35
N SER A 93 21.95 -2.68 -11.95
CA SER A 93 23.37 -2.91 -11.62
C SER A 93 24.30 -1.83 -12.21
N THR A 94 23.81 -1.03 -13.16
CA THR A 94 24.55 0.00 -13.88
C THR A 94 23.66 1.19 -14.25
N ALA A 95 24.28 2.37 -14.43
CA ALA A 95 23.57 3.59 -14.82
C ALA A 95 22.81 3.45 -16.15
N SER A 96 23.32 2.65 -17.09
CA SER A 96 22.65 2.35 -18.37
C SER A 96 21.38 1.51 -18.19
N GLN A 97 21.37 0.54 -17.28
CA GLN A 97 20.16 -0.22 -16.96
C GLN A 97 19.12 0.67 -16.26
N ALA A 98 19.56 1.60 -15.41
CA ALA A 98 18.68 2.56 -14.75
C ALA A 98 18.01 3.50 -15.77
N SER A 99 18.76 4.01 -16.75
CA SER A 99 18.20 4.89 -17.79
C SER A 99 17.20 4.17 -18.69
N ILE A 100 17.50 2.94 -19.12
CA ILE A 100 16.55 2.11 -19.91
C ILE A 100 15.27 1.83 -19.11
N GLN A 101 15.40 1.54 -17.81
CA GLN A 101 14.24 1.31 -16.95
C GLN A 101 13.38 2.57 -16.78
N ALA A 102 14.02 3.73 -16.57
CA ALA A 102 13.33 5.01 -16.46
C ALA A 102 12.57 5.36 -17.75
N GLU A 103 13.18 5.13 -18.91
CA GLU A 103 12.53 5.37 -20.21
C GLU A 103 11.32 4.45 -20.41
N ARG A 104 11.44 3.17 -20.07
CA ARG A 104 10.31 2.21 -20.12
C ARG A 104 9.15 2.65 -19.23
N GLU A 105 9.45 3.14 -18.02
CA GLU A 105 8.43 3.64 -17.09
C GLU A 105 7.73 4.89 -17.62
N ARG A 106 8.50 5.82 -18.18
CA ARG A 106 7.97 7.03 -18.83
C ARG A 106 7.03 6.66 -19.98
N THR A 107 7.47 5.82 -20.91
CA THR A 107 6.64 5.39 -22.03
C THR A 107 5.37 4.67 -21.55
N ALA A 108 5.45 3.87 -20.49
CA ALA A 108 4.28 3.19 -19.91
C ALA A 108 3.27 4.19 -19.31
N GLN A 109 3.76 5.24 -18.63
CA GLN A 109 2.90 6.30 -18.09
C GLN A 109 2.22 7.10 -19.20
N GLU A 110 2.97 7.45 -20.26
CA GLU A 110 2.43 8.15 -21.43
C GLU A 110 1.31 7.32 -22.08
N ARG A 111 1.56 6.02 -22.36
CA ARG A 111 0.53 5.10 -22.90
C ARG A 111 -0.69 4.94 -21.99
N ALA A 112 -0.49 4.88 -20.68
CA ALA A 112 -1.60 4.80 -19.72
C ALA A 112 -2.44 6.10 -19.75
N SER A 113 -1.79 7.26 -19.88
CA SER A 113 -2.47 8.55 -19.95
C SER A 113 -3.30 8.69 -21.23
N THR A 114 -2.74 8.33 -22.39
CA THR A 114 -3.45 8.37 -23.69
C THR A 114 -4.64 7.44 -23.69
N THR A 115 -4.45 6.19 -23.24
CA THR A 115 -5.53 5.20 -23.12
C THR A 115 -6.65 5.71 -22.21
N ARG A 116 -6.31 6.39 -21.09
CA ARG A 116 -7.29 6.97 -20.17
C ARG A 116 -8.06 8.11 -20.81
N GLN A 117 -7.40 8.97 -21.58
CA GLN A 117 -8.05 10.06 -22.32
C GLN A 117 -9.02 9.52 -23.38
N GLU A 118 -8.60 8.53 -24.16
CA GLU A 118 -9.47 7.90 -25.18
C GLU A 118 -10.70 7.24 -24.55
N LYS A 119 -10.53 6.52 -23.44
CA LYS A 119 -11.66 5.92 -22.70
C LYS A 119 -12.64 6.98 -22.20
N ARG A 120 -12.14 8.13 -21.72
CA ARG A 120 -12.98 9.26 -21.28
C ARG A 120 -13.77 9.85 -22.46
N LYS A 121 -13.10 10.13 -23.58
CA LYS A 121 -13.77 10.63 -24.80
C LYS A 121 -14.88 9.71 -25.28
N LYS A 122 -14.60 8.40 -25.40
CA LYS A 122 -15.61 7.39 -25.79
C LYS A 122 -16.79 7.33 -24.81
N ALA A 123 -16.53 7.43 -23.50
CA ALA A 123 -17.58 7.44 -22.49
C ALA A 123 -18.47 8.70 -22.57
N GLU A 124 -17.87 9.86 -22.83
CA GLU A 124 -18.60 11.12 -23.03
C GLU A 124 -19.48 11.10 -24.28
N GLU A 125 -18.96 10.58 -25.40
CA GLU A 125 -19.73 10.39 -26.63
C GLU A 125 -20.95 9.48 -26.40
N LYS A 126 -20.73 8.32 -25.75
CA LYS A 126 -21.82 7.40 -25.40
C LYS A 126 -22.86 8.08 -24.51
N ARG A 127 -22.43 8.89 -23.53
CA ARG A 127 -23.32 9.64 -22.64
C ARG A 127 -24.11 10.72 -23.40
N ARG A 128 -23.47 11.42 -24.34
CA ARG A 128 -24.12 12.42 -25.20
C ARG A 128 -25.20 11.77 -26.06
N LEU A 129 -24.89 10.65 -26.73
CA LEU A 129 -25.86 9.91 -27.53
C LEU A 129 -27.03 9.40 -26.68
N ALA A 130 -26.77 8.85 -25.50
CA ALA A 130 -27.81 8.41 -24.58
C ALA A 130 -28.74 9.57 -24.17
N ARG A 131 -28.18 10.76 -23.88
CA ARG A 131 -28.97 11.98 -23.58
C ARG A 131 -29.83 12.42 -24.75
N LEU A 132 -29.31 12.40 -25.98
CA LEU A 132 -30.08 12.75 -27.18
C LEU A 132 -31.24 11.76 -27.41
N LYS A 133 -30.98 10.45 -27.27
CA LYS A 133 -32.02 9.41 -27.35
C LYS A 133 -33.09 9.59 -26.26
N ALA A 134 -32.70 9.89 -25.03
CA ALA A 134 -33.64 10.18 -23.94
C ALA A 134 -34.51 11.42 -24.24
N LYS A 135 -33.90 12.50 -24.73
CA LYS A 135 -34.64 13.71 -25.15
C LYS A 135 -35.63 13.42 -26.30
N ALA A 136 -35.24 12.61 -27.28
CA ALA A 136 -36.13 12.23 -28.38
C ALA A 136 -37.31 11.39 -27.88
N ARG A 137 -37.09 10.41 -26.99
CA ARG A 137 -38.16 9.62 -26.36
C ARG A 137 -39.13 10.48 -25.57
N HIS A 138 -38.64 11.53 -24.89
CA HIS A 138 -39.47 12.42 -24.07
C HIS A 138 -40.29 13.42 -24.90
N ARG A 139 -39.89 13.69 -26.15
CA ARG A 139 -40.60 14.62 -27.02
C ARG A 139 -41.84 14.04 -27.71
N GLY A 140 -42.07 12.73 -27.59
CA GLY A 140 -43.21 12.03 -28.19
C GLY A 140 -43.10 11.97 -29.72
N HIS A 141 -43.50 10.84 -30.28
CA HIS A 141 -44.06 10.80 -31.62
C HIS A 141 -45.58 10.70 -31.45
#